data_AF-A0A2D5YX74-F1
#
_entry.id   AF-A0A2D5YX74-F1
#
_cell.length_a   1.000
_cell.length_b   1.000
_cell.length_c   1.000
_cell.angle_alpha   90.00
_cell.angle_beta   90.00
_cell.angle_gamma   90.00
#
_symmetry.space_group_name_H-M   'P 1'
#
loop_
_entity.id
_entity.type
_entity.pdbx_description
1 polymer ?
#
loop_
_entity_poly.entity_id
_entity_poly.type
_entity_poly.pdbx_seq_one_letter_code
_entity_poly.pdbx_strand_id
1 'polypeptide(L)'
;MRFKLGPLPANEAFSPLETGWRRSREPGAVWLQVIAVPAAVVLVAVFGLALGMFTWSGSIDVNMNLMRWGIVIMIPIHELVHAVTTPGWGMSDKTVVGFWARRLLPYAVYTEALTRRQIMWLILMPFVALSVVPAAVQLALGVDSEVLTHLVVINAGLCSGDIPLAFVFWFGTPRGALVRNKGYDSYWKAGEAGDEAGAECDGP
;
A
#
# COMPACT_ATOMS: atom_id res chain seq x y z
N MET A 1 -7.91 4.53 -16.68
CA MET A 1 -6.58 4.83 -16.12
C MET A 1 -5.91 5.96 -16.89
N ARG A 2 -5.11 6.80 -16.23
CA ARG A 2 -4.21 7.76 -16.87
C ARG A 2 -2.76 7.51 -16.47
N PHE A 3 -1.82 7.73 -17.39
CA PHE A 3 -0.39 7.69 -17.09
C PHE A 3 0.19 9.09 -16.91
N LYS A 4 1.07 9.25 -15.92
CA LYS A 4 1.72 10.54 -15.63
C LYS A 4 3.21 10.37 -15.32
N LEU A 5 4.05 11.15 -15.98
CA LEU A 5 5.44 11.35 -15.60
C LEU A 5 5.56 12.66 -14.80
N GLY A 6 6.14 12.59 -13.61
CA GLY A 6 6.28 13.75 -12.72
C GLY A 6 5.52 13.61 -11.39
N PRO A 7 5.33 14.71 -10.66
CA PRO A 7 4.82 14.68 -9.28
C PRO A 7 3.39 14.17 -9.20
N LEU A 8 2.99 13.70 -8.02
CA LEU A 8 1.62 13.30 -7.73
C LEU A 8 0.64 14.42 -8.12
N PRO A 9 -0.53 14.09 -8.69
CA PRO A 9 -1.54 15.09 -9.03
C PRO A 9 -2.04 15.78 -7.76
N ALA A 10 -1.87 17.10 -7.70
CA ALA A 10 -2.59 17.95 -6.77
C ALA A 10 -3.80 18.53 -7.49
N ASN A 11 -5.01 18.29 -6.97
CA ASN A 11 -6.19 18.99 -7.45
C ASN A 11 -6.23 20.36 -6.77
N GLU A 12 -5.87 21.42 -7.50
CA GLU A 12 -5.86 22.79 -6.95
C GLU A 12 -7.26 23.26 -6.52
N ALA A 13 -8.32 22.75 -7.16
CA ALA A 13 -9.70 23.05 -6.78
C ALA A 13 -10.11 22.38 -5.45
N PHE A 14 -9.36 21.38 -4.97
CA PHE A 14 -9.61 20.78 -3.67
C PHE A 14 -8.94 21.60 -2.57
N SER A 15 -9.75 22.35 -1.81
CA SER A 15 -9.32 23.13 -0.64
C SER A 15 -9.76 22.41 0.66
N PRO A 16 -8.96 21.46 1.19
CA PRO A 16 -9.40 20.58 2.28
C PRO A 16 -9.73 21.33 3.57
N LEU A 17 -8.91 22.32 3.94
CA LEU A 17 -9.07 23.04 5.20
C LEU A 17 -10.32 23.94 5.20
N GLU A 18 -10.66 24.54 4.06
CA GLU A 18 -11.86 25.37 3.90
C GLU A 18 -13.14 24.53 3.85
N THR A 19 -13.04 23.25 3.46
CA THR A 19 -14.19 22.33 3.30
C THR A 19 -14.37 21.36 4.48
N GLY A 20 -13.67 21.61 5.59
CA GLY A 20 -13.80 20.87 6.85
C GLY A 20 -13.06 19.53 6.90
N TRP A 21 -12.12 19.27 5.98
CA TRP A 21 -11.27 18.09 6.02
C TRP A 21 -10.11 18.28 6.99
N ARG A 22 -9.73 17.20 7.67
CA ARG A 22 -8.60 17.16 8.60
C ARG A 22 -7.44 16.43 7.97
N ARG A 23 -6.22 16.93 8.14
CA ARG A 23 -5.02 16.25 7.63
C ARG A 23 -4.81 14.92 8.37
N SER A 24 -4.49 13.87 7.63
CA SER A 24 -4.06 12.60 8.19
C SER A 24 -2.75 12.75 8.95
N ARG A 25 -2.55 11.96 10.01
CA ARG A 25 -1.33 11.98 10.83
C ARG A 25 -0.23 11.12 10.21
N GLU A 26 0.05 11.35 8.94
CA GLU A 26 1.09 10.63 8.22
C GLU A 26 2.48 11.14 8.60
N PRO A 27 3.46 10.26 8.82
CA PRO A 27 4.85 10.67 8.90
C PRO A 27 5.25 11.39 7.61
N GLY A 28 6.10 12.41 7.71
CA GLY A 28 6.71 12.98 6.52
C GLY A 28 7.49 11.92 5.73
N ALA A 29 7.67 12.12 4.43
CA ALA A 29 8.26 11.11 3.53
C ALA A 29 9.60 10.51 4.03
N VAL A 30 10.47 11.33 4.64
CA VAL A 30 11.74 10.86 5.23
C VAL A 30 11.50 9.92 6.41
N TRP A 31 10.58 10.28 7.30
CA TRP A 31 10.22 9.44 8.45
C TRP A 31 9.55 8.14 8.02
N LEU A 32 8.72 8.18 6.98
CA LEU A 32 8.14 6.97 6.41
C LEU A 32 9.24 6.03 5.89
N GLN A 33 10.30 6.55 5.25
CA GLN A 33 11.45 5.72 4.83
C GLN A 33 12.22 5.15 6.03
N VAL A 34 12.45 5.95 7.08
CA VAL A 34 13.12 5.48 8.31
C VAL A 34 12.35 4.34 8.96
N ILE A 35 11.02 4.34 8.89
CA ILE A 35 10.17 3.25 9.39
C ILE A 35 10.13 2.08 8.40
N ALA A 36 10.08 2.35 7.09
CA ALA A 36 9.97 1.34 6.05
C ALA A 36 11.22 0.46 5.97
N VAL A 37 12.43 1.00 6.12
CA VAL A 37 13.67 0.20 6.05
C VAL A 37 13.69 -0.96 7.06
N PRO A 38 13.48 -0.76 8.39
CA PRO A 38 13.43 -1.87 9.33
C PRO A 38 12.21 -2.76 9.09
N ALA A 39 11.06 -2.21 8.69
CA ALA A 39 9.89 -3.02 8.33
C ALA A 39 10.18 -3.96 7.15
N ALA A 40 10.92 -3.50 6.14
CA ALA A 40 11.34 -4.31 5.01
C ALA A 40 12.23 -5.49 5.45
N VAL A 41 13.21 -5.24 6.33
CA VAL A 41 14.08 -6.29 6.87
C VAL A 41 13.26 -7.35 7.60
N VAL A 42 12.32 -6.93 8.44
CA VAL A 42 11.44 -7.86 9.18
C VAL A 42 10.57 -8.66 8.21
N LEU A 43 9.92 -8.01 7.23
CA LEU A 43 9.05 -8.69 6.27
C LEU A 43 9.83 -9.69 5.41
N VAL A 44 11.00 -9.29 4.91
CA VAL A 44 11.89 -10.17 4.14
C VAL A 44 12.36 -11.36 4.99
N ALA A 45 12.75 -11.13 6.24
CA ALA A 45 13.16 -12.20 7.15
C ALA A 45 12.01 -13.16 7.47
N VAL A 46 10.82 -12.65 7.79
CA VAL A 46 9.65 -13.49 8.11
C VAL A 46 9.26 -14.37 6.93
N PHE A 47 9.10 -13.80 5.74
CA PHE A 47 8.73 -14.57 4.54
C PHE A 47 9.87 -15.50 4.08
N GLY A 48 11.10 -15.01 4.10
CA GLY A 48 12.28 -15.79 3.72
C GLY A 48 12.51 -16.99 4.64
N LEU A 49 12.34 -16.83 5.96
CA LEU A 49 12.44 -17.93 6.92
C LEU A 49 11.25 -18.88 6.79
N ALA A 50 10.02 -18.37 6.69
CA ALA A 50 8.83 -19.21 6.58
C ALA A 50 8.88 -20.13 5.35
N LEU A 51 9.30 -19.59 4.20
CA LEU A 51 9.44 -20.36 2.97
C LEU A 51 10.75 -21.18 2.96
N GLY A 52 11.85 -20.64 3.49
CA GLY A 52 13.14 -21.33 3.55
C GLY A 52 13.15 -22.56 4.46
N MET A 53 12.37 -22.54 5.54
CA MET A 53 12.15 -23.74 6.37
C MET A 53 11.34 -24.82 5.63
N PHE A 54 10.56 -24.44 4.62
CA PHE A 54 9.71 -25.34 3.84
C PHE A 54 10.41 -25.90 2.60
N THR A 55 11.21 -25.08 1.91
CA THR A 55 12.09 -25.50 0.83
C THR A 55 13.27 -26.25 1.43
N TRP A 56 13.07 -27.55 1.66
CA TRP A 56 13.96 -28.50 2.35
C TRP A 56 15.34 -28.63 1.67
N SER A 57 16.20 -27.62 1.82
CA SER A 57 17.62 -27.69 1.42
C SER A 57 18.58 -27.22 2.53
N GLY A 58 18.06 -26.62 3.60
CA GLY A 58 18.86 -26.17 4.74
C GLY A 58 19.73 -24.94 4.46
N SER A 59 19.64 -24.35 3.27
CA SER A 59 20.36 -23.13 2.88
C SER A 59 19.43 -22.12 2.22
N ILE A 60 19.41 -20.89 2.72
CA ILE A 60 18.84 -19.74 1.99
C ILE A 60 19.93 -19.28 1.02
N ASP A 61 19.89 -19.77 -0.21
CA ASP A 61 20.72 -19.20 -1.27
C ASP A 61 20.02 -17.96 -1.84
N VAL A 62 20.70 -16.82 -1.79
CA VAL A 62 20.14 -15.56 -2.29
C VAL A 62 20.68 -15.34 -3.70
N ASN A 63 19.86 -15.67 -4.68
CA ASN A 63 20.21 -15.47 -6.08
C ASN A 63 20.18 -13.97 -6.42
N MET A 64 21.35 -13.34 -6.46
CA MET A 64 21.48 -11.89 -6.71
C MET A 64 20.89 -11.45 -8.05
N ASN A 65 20.91 -12.29 -9.08
CA ASN A 65 20.34 -11.95 -10.38
C ASN A 65 18.80 -11.95 -10.30
N LEU A 66 18.23 -12.96 -9.66
CA LEU A 66 16.79 -13.06 -9.44
C LEU A 66 16.29 -11.93 -8.54
N MET A 67 17.07 -11.54 -7.52
CA MET A 67 16.79 -10.36 -6.68
C MET A 67 16.76 -9.07 -7.52
N ARG A 68 17.79 -8.80 -8.32
CA ARG A 68 17.89 -7.58 -9.15
C ARG A 68 16.75 -7.47 -10.15
N TRP A 69 16.52 -8.51 -10.94
CA TRP A 69 15.45 -8.52 -11.94
C TRP A 69 14.07 -8.60 -11.31
N GLY A 70 13.94 -9.33 -10.21
CA GLY A 70 12.71 -9.42 -9.44
C GLY A 70 12.26 -8.06 -8.92
N ILE A 71 13.17 -7.21 -8.42
CA ILE A 71 12.82 -5.83 -8.01
C ILE A 71 12.31 -5.01 -9.21
N VAL A 72 13.02 -5.03 -10.33
CA VAL A 72 12.65 -4.28 -11.54
C VAL A 72 11.28 -4.68 -12.06
N ILE A 73 10.94 -5.97 -11.98
CA ILE A 73 9.67 -6.53 -12.44
C ILE A 73 8.55 -6.33 -11.41
N MET A 74 8.85 -6.50 -10.13
CA MET A 74 7.82 -6.47 -9.07
C MET A 74 7.33 -5.06 -8.77
N ILE A 75 8.17 -4.03 -8.90
CA ILE A 75 7.73 -2.65 -8.69
C ILE A 75 6.54 -2.26 -9.59
N PRO A 76 6.59 -2.42 -10.93
CA PRO A 76 5.43 -2.08 -11.76
C PRO A 76 4.23 -2.99 -11.49
N ILE A 77 4.44 -4.28 -11.20
CA ILE A 77 3.35 -5.20 -10.85
C ILE A 77 2.66 -4.75 -9.56
N HIS A 78 3.44 -4.38 -8.55
CA HIS A 78 2.96 -3.89 -7.27
C HIS A 78 2.09 -2.63 -7.44
N GLU A 79 2.58 -1.63 -8.17
CA GLU A 79 1.80 -0.42 -8.45
C GLU A 79 0.55 -0.70 -9.30
N LEU A 80 0.61 -1.67 -10.21
CA LEU A 80 -0.57 -2.09 -10.97
C LEU A 80 -1.61 -2.73 -10.07
N VAL A 81 -1.22 -3.49 -9.04
CA VAL A 81 -2.17 -4.03 -8.06
C VAL A 81 -2.84 -2.90 -7.26
N HIS A 82 -2.10 -1.87 -6.84
CA HIS A 82 -2.72 -0.67 -6.27
C HIS A 82 -3.70 -0.02 -7.27
N ALA A 83 -3.31 0.11 -8.55
CA ALA A 83 -4.14 0.75 -9.56
C ALA A 83 -5.46 -0.01 -9.82
N VAL A 84 -5.41 -1.33 -9.99
CA VAL A 84 -6.61 -2.15 -10.26
C VAL A 84 -7.52 -2.31 -9.04
N THR A 85 -7.03 -1.99 -7.84
CA THR A 85 -7.84 -2.03 -6.61
C THR A 85 -8.57 -0.72 -6.32
N THR A 86 -8.30 0.32 -7.11
CA THR A 86 -9.10 1.54 -7.13
C THR A 86 -10.52 1.28 -7.70
N PRO A 87 -11.52 2.11 -7.34
CA PRO A 87 -12.87 1.98 -7.89
C PRO A 87 -12.91 1.93 -9.42
N GLY A 88 -13.78 1.07 -9.95
CA GLY A 88 -13.84 0.79 -11.39
C GLY A 88 -12.64 0.01 -11.93
N TRP A 89 -11.95 -0.75 -11.07
CA TRP A 89 -10.84 -1.65 -11.43
C TRP A 89 -9.67 -0.94 -12.11
N GLY A 90 -9.40 0.31 -11.73
CA GLY A 90 -8.39 1.15 -12.37
C GLY A 90 -8.77 1.70 -13.74
N MET A 91 -9.94 1.35 -14.29
CA MET A 91 -10.34 1.74 -15.64
C MET A 91 -10.83 3.19 -15.73
N SER A 92 -11.11 3.86 -14.60
CA SER A 92 -11.56 5.25 -14.57
C SER A 92 -10.45 6.27 -14.90
N ASP A 93 -10.83 7.48 -15.27
CA ASP A 93 -9.92 8.63 -15.43
C ASP A 93 -9.39 9.17 -14.09
N LYS A 94 -9.95 8.69 -12.97
CA LYS A 94 -9.59 9.05 -11.60
C LYS A 94 -8.43 8.23 -11.06
N THR A 95 -8.09 7.11 -11.71
CA THR A 95 -6.91 6.31 -11.39
C THR A 95 -5.72 6.79 -12.22
N VAL A 96 -4.69 7.27 -11.53
CA VAL A 96 -3.45 7.77 -12.13
C VAL A 96 -2.30 6.87 -11.70
N VAL A 97 -1.63 6.28 -12.68
CA VAL A 97 -0.38 5.55 -12.48
C VAL A 97 0.76 6.41 -13.03
N GLY A 98 1.87 6.47 -12.32
CA GLY A 98 2.95 7.34 -12.72
C GLY A 98 4.29 7.01 -12.11
N PHE A 99 5.27 7.79 -12.55
CA PHE A 99 6.63 7.73 -12.03
C PHE A 99 7.17 9.15 -11.84
N TRP A 100 7.59 9.45 -10.63
CA TRP A 100 8.29 10.69 -10.33
C TRP A 100 9.79 10.46 -10.28
N ALA A 101 10.46 10.61 -11.43
CA ALA A 101 11.88 10.34 -11.59
C ALA A 101 12.79 11.08 -10.59
N ARG A 102 12.49 12.34 -10.24
CA ARG A 102 13.29 13.12 -9.26
C ARG A 102 13.29 12.49 -7.86
N ARG A 103 12.30 11.68 -7.52
CA ARG A 103 12.21 10.96 -6.24
C ARG A 103 12.32 9.45 -6.39
N LEU A 104 12.58 8.96 -7.60
CA LEU A 104 12.54 7.53 -7.96
C LEU A 104 11.29 6.84 -7.42
N LEU A 105 10.15 7.53 -7.46
CA LEU A 105 8.91 7.07 -6.85
C LEU A 105 7.89 6.69 -7.94
N PRO A 106 7.67 5.40 -8.17
CA PRO A 106 6.49 4.94 -8.87
C PRO A 106 5.27 5.06 -7.95
N TYR A 107 4.10 5.32 -8.52
CA TYR A 107 2.88 5.49 -7.73
C TYR A 107 1.63 5.11 -8.52
N ALA A 108 0.65 4.58 -7.83
CA ALA A 108 -0.74 4.53 -8.24
C ALA A 108 -1.62 5.29 -7.24
N VAL A 109 -2.38 6.27 -7.72
CA VAL A 109 -3.25 7.11 -6.88
C VAL A 109 -4.64 7.22 -7.47
N TYR A 110 -5.64 7.31 -6.59
CA TYR A 110 -7.02 7.62 -6.94
C TYR A 110 -7.33 9.07 -6.53
N THR A 111 -7.85 9.87 -7.47
CA THR A 111 -7.98 11.33 -7.28
C THR A 111 -9.25 11.79 -6.54
N GLU A 112 -10.20 10.87 -6.34
CA GLU A 112 -11.45 11.14 -5.62
C GLU A 112 -11.42 10.57 -4.20
N ALA A 113 -12.43 10.93 -3.41
CA ALA A 113 -12.56 10.44 -2.05
C ALA A 113 -12.81 8.92 -2.02
N LEU A 114 -12.15 8.25 -1.08
CA LEU A 114 -12.29 6.84 -0.78
C LEU A 114 -12.73 6.68 0.67
N THR A 115 -13.60 5.73 0.96
CA THR A 115 -13.86 5.32 2.34
C THR A 115 -12.59 4.76 2.97
N ARG A 116 -12.48 4.83 4.30
CA ARG A 116 -11.40 4.16 5.05
C ARG A 116 -11.20 2.71 4.61
N ARG A 117 -12.28 1.95 4.40
CA ARG A 117 -12.20 0.55 3.94
C ARG A 117 -11.55 0.43 2.56
N GLN A 118 -11.93 1.29 1.62
CA GLN A 118 -11.37 1.28 0.27
C GLN A 118 -9.88 1.65 0.27
N ILE A 119 -9.45 2.63 1.07
CA ILE A 119 -8.02 2.93 1.23
C ILE A 119 -7.28 1.75 1.83
N MET A 120 -7.85 1.11 2.85
CA MET A 120 -7.20 -0.03 3.48
C MET A 120 -7.03 -1.19 2.52
N TRP A 121 -8.06 -1.43 1.69
CA TRP A 121 -7.97 -2.38 0.60
C TRP A 121 -6.89 -2.00 -0.41
N LEU A 122 -6.92 -0.76 -0.90
CA LEU A 122 -5.95 -0.24 -1.87
C LEU A 122 -4.50 -0.44 -1.36
N ILE A 123 -4.21 -0.05 -0.13
CA ILE A 123 -2.86 -0.11 0.46
C ILE A 123 -2.41 -1.56 0.70
N LEU A 124 -3.28 -2.41 1.27
CA LEU A 124 -2.87 -3.76 1.67
C LEU A 124 -2.91 -4.78 0.53
N MET A 125 -3.53 -4.46 -0.59
CA MET A 125 -3.74 -5.42 -1.67
C MET A 125 -2.47 -5.99 -2.30
N PRO A 126 -1.42 -5.20 -2.62
CA PRO A 126 -0.17 -5.78 -3.12
C PRO A 126 0.45 -6.77 -2.15
N PHE A 127 0.42 -6.48 -0.84
CA PHE A 127 0.93 -7.39 0.18
C PHE A 127 0.15 -8.71 0.20
N VAL A 128 -1.18 -8.63 0.21
CA VAL A 128 -2.05 -9.82 0.27
C VAL A 128 -1.92 -10.64 -1.01
N ALA A 129 -2.08 -10.00 -2.18
CA ALA A 129 -2.19 -10.69 -3.46
C ALA A 129 -0.84 -11.24 -3.95
N LEU A 130 0.27 -10.54 -3.70
CA LEU A 130 1.57 -10.88 -4.28
C LEU A 130 2.53 -11.53 -3.26
N SER A 131 2.25 -11.44 -1.96
CA SER A 131 3.07 -12.10 -0.93
C SER A 131 2.30 -13.13 -0.12
N VAL A 132 1.21 -12.74 0.57
CA VAL A 132 0.49 -13.65 1.48
C VAL A 132 -0.12 -14.83 0.73
N VAL A 133 -0.91 -14.57 -0.32
CA VAL A 133 -1.59 -15.62 -1.08
C VAL A 133 -0.58 -16.58 -1.74
N PRO A 134 0.45 -16.12 -2.47
CA PRO A 134 1.38 -17.05 -3.10
C PRO A 134 2.28 -17.78 -2.09
N ALA A 135 2.62 -17.17 -0.95
CA ALA A 135 3.30 -17.88 0.15
C ALA A 135 2.41 -19.00 0.71
N ALA A 136 1.14 -18.69 0.99
CA ALA A 136 0.19 -19.68 1.49
C ALA A 136 -0.01 -20.84 0.49
N VAL A 137 -0.07 -20.55 -0.81
CA VAL A 137 -0.14 -21.57 -1.87
C VAL A 137 1.11 -22.45 -1.85
N GLN A 138 2.31 -21.88 -1.77
CA GLN A 138 3.56 -22.65 -1.70
C GLN A 138 3.57 -23.61 -0.50
N LEU A 139 3.26 -23.08 0.68
CA LEU A 139 3.25 -23.85 1.93
C LEU A 139 2.16 -24.92 1.95
N ALA A 140 0.94 -24.59 1.49
CA ALA A 140 -0.20 -25.50 1.54
C ALA A 140 -0.13 -26.60 0.48
N LEU A 141 0.44 -26.31 -0.70
CA LEU A 141 0.48 -27.24 -1.82
C LEU A 141 1.84 -27.90 -2.05
N GLY A 142 2.88 -27.57 -1.27
CA GLY A 142 4.21 -28.14 -1.50
C GLY A 142 4.91 -27.61 -2.73
N VAL A 143 4.56 -26.39 -3.21
CA VAL A 143 5.19 -25.83 -4.40
C VAL A 143 6.57 -25.31 -4.05
N ASP A 144 7.60 -26.00 -4.52
CA ASP A 144 8.99 -25.58 -4.41
C ASP A 144 9.41 -24.82 -5.68
N SER A 145 9.40 -23.49 -5.61
CA SER A 145 9.80 -22.62 -6.70
C SER A 145 10.65 -21.47 -6.19
N GLU A 146 11.94 -21.50 -6.53
CA GLU A 146 12.90 -20.44 -6.20
C GLU A 146 12.42 -19.08 -6.74
N VAL A 147 11.94 -19.04 -8.00
CA VAL A 147 11.42 -17.83 -8.64
C VAL A 147 10.25 -17.27 -7.84
N LEU A 148 9.23 -18.09 -7.54
CA LEU A 148 8.06 -17.63 -6.80
C LEU A 148 8.42 -17.15 -5.38
N THR A 149 9.31 -17.88 -4.70
CA THR A 149 9.82 -17.50 -3.38
C THR A 149 10.48 -16.13 -3.40
N HIS A 150 11.36 -15.86 -4.38
CA HIS A 150 11.99 -14.55 -4.50
C HIS A 150 10.97 -13.44 -4.78
N LEU A 151 10.01 -13.66 -5.69
CA LEU A 151 8.98 -12.66 -6.00
C LEU A 151 8.11 -12.33 -4.77
N VAL A 152 7.74 -13.34 -3.98
CA VAL A 152 6.99 -13.19 -2.72
C VAL A 152 7.77 -12.34 -1.71
N VAL A 153 9.04 -12.68 -1.48
CA VAL A 153 9.91 -12.02 -0.52
C VAL A 153 10.21 -10.58 -0.95
N ILE A 154 10.50 -10.35 -2.23
CA ILE A 154 10.73 -9.02 -2.80
C ILE A 154 9.51 -8.14 -2.59
N ASN A 155 8.31 -8.61 -2.97
CA ASN A 155 7.10 -7.82 -2.78
C ASN A 155 6.78 -7.56 -1.30
N ALA A 156 7.04 -8.53 -0.42
CA ALA A 156 6.87 -8.32 1.02
C ALA A 156 7.76 -7.17 1.51
N GLY A 157 8.99 -7.07 1.01
CA GLY A 157 9.87 -5.92 1.25
C GLY A 157 9.35 -4.61 0.63
N LEU A 158 8.82 -4.64 -0.59
CA LEU A 158 8.22 -3.45 -1.25
C LEU A 158 7.02 -2.88 -0.47
N CYS A 159 6.23 -3.75 0.18
CA CYS A 159 5.10 -3.35 1.04
C CYS A 159 5.51 -2.70 2.38
N SER A 160 6.80 -2.49 2.61
CA SER A 160 7.31 -1.88 3.85
C SER A 160 6.88 -0.42 4.06
N GLY A 161 6.49 0.30 3.00
CA GLY A 161 5.83 1.60 3.09
C GLY A 161 4.32 1.49 3.33
N ASP A 162 3.69 0.50 2.71
CA ASP A 162 2.25 0.26 2.77
C ASP A 162 1.80 -0.13 4.18
N ILE A 163 2.52 -1.04 4.84
CA ILE A 163 2.12 -1.58 6.13
C ILE A 163 2.09 -0.50 7.23
N PRO A 164 3.12 0.35 7.40
CA PRO A 164 3.06 1.51 8.29
C PRO A 164 1.95 2.49 7.91
N LEU A 165 1.76 2.78 6.62
CA LEU A 165 0.71 3.68 6.16
C LEU A 165 -0.69 3.13 6.46
N ALA A 166 -0.87 1.82 6.30
CA ALA A 166 -2.05 1.07 6.70
C ALA A 166 -2.35 1.25 8.20
N PHE A 167 -1.34 1.17 9.07
CA PHE A 167 -1.51 1.45 10.50
C PHE A 167 -1.93 2.90 10.77
N VAL A 168 -1.34 3.87 10.05
CA VAL A 168 -1.72 5.29 10.17
C VAL A 168 -3.21 5.48 9.86
N PHE A 169 -3.72 4.91 8.77
CA PHE A 169 -5.15 5.00 8.45
C PHE A 169 -6.02 4.19 9.40
N TRP A 170 -5.55 3.02 9.84
CA TRP A 170 -6.31 2.17 10.74
C TRP A 170 -6.57 2.82 12.11
N PHE A 171 -5.55 3.46 12.69
CA PHE A 171 -5.64 4.10 14.00
C PHE A 171 -5.99 5.59 13.93
N GLY A 172 -5.58 6.27 12.87
CA GLY A 172 -5.70 7.72 12.73
C GLY A 172 -6.95 8.21 11.99
N THR A 173 -7.71 7.31 11.37
CA THR A 173 -8.91 7.68 10.59
C THR A 173 -10.18 7.03 11.18
N PRO A 174 -11.22 7.82 11.50
CA PRO A 174 -12.48 7.28 12.02
C PRO A 174 -13.11 6.23 11.10
N ARG A 175 -13.89 5.32 11.69
CA ARG A 175 -14.74 4.41 10.89
C ARG A 175 -15.77 5.24 10.11
N GLY A 176 -16.06 4.83 8.88
CA GLY A 176 -16.98 5.56 8.00
C GLY A 176 -16.43 6.86 7.40
N ALA A 177 -15.23 7.30 7.78
CA ALA A 177 -14.62 8.50 7.19
C ALA A 177 -14.29 8.32 5.71
N LEU A 178 -14.40 9.42 4.99
CA LEU A 178 -13.85 9.59 3.65
C LEU A 178 -12.43 10.12 3.76
N VAL A 179 -11.57 9.69 2.84
CA VAL A 179 -10.18 10.08 2.75
C VAL A 179 -9.88 10.49 1.30
N ARG A 180 -9.15 11.58 1.12
CA ARG A 180 -8.77 12.11 -0.19
C ARG A 180 -7.36 12.69 -0.13
N ASN A 181 -6.60 12.48 -1.20
CA ASN A 181 -5.24 12.98 -1.32
C ASN A 181 -5.21 14.35 -2.02
N LYS A 182 -4.31 15.23 -1.58
CA LYS A 182 -3.89 16.44 -2.29
C LYS A 182 -2.37 16.41 -2.44
N GLY A 183 -1.89 15.96 -3.60
CA GLY A 183 -0.47 15.73 -3.80
C GLY A 183 0.02 14.62 -2.87
N TYR A 184 0.92 14.95 -1.95
CA TYR A 184 1.52 13.99 -1.00
C TYR A 184 0.75 13.82 0.30
N ASP A 185 -0.15 14.74 0.60
CA ASP A 185 -0.87 14.76 1.87
C ASP A 185 -2.23 14.11 1.69
N SER A 186 -2.59 13.23 2.61
CA SER A 186 -3.96 12.73 2.71
C SER A 186 -4.74 13.50 3.77
N TYR A 187 -6.03 13.63 3.50
CA TYR A 187 -6.99 14.31 4.36
C TYR A 187 -8.19 13.42 4.56
N TRP A 188 -8.82 13.49 5.72
CA TRP A 188 -10.04 12.76 6.03
C TRP A 188 -11.16 13.67 6.53
N LYS A 189 -12.40 13.24 6.28
CA LYS A 189 -13.62 13.85 6.80
C LYS A 189 -14.50 12.76 7.36
N ALA A 190 -15.04 12.95 8.57
CA ALA A 190 -15.98 11.99 9.15
C ALA A 190 -17.18 11.84 8.21
N GLY A 191 -17.63 10.59 8.00
CA GLY A 191 -18.90 10.34 7.34
C GLY A 191 -20.04 10.62 8.32
N GLU A 192 -21.23 10.95 7.81
CA GLU A 192 -22.42 11.31 8.61
C GLU A 192 -22.77 10.23 9.67
N ALA A 193 -22.43 8.96 9.44
CA ALA A 193 -22.63 7.86 10.39
C ALA A 193 -21.76 7.94 11.68
N GLY A 194 -20.77 8.83 11.72
CA GLY A 194 -19.91 9.03 12.89
C GLY A 194 -20.45 10.01 13.92
N ASP A 195 -21.42 10.85 13.54
CA ASP A 195 -22.03 11.84 14.44
C ASP A 195 -23.22 11.25 15.24
N GLU A 196 -23.91 10.25 14.71
CA GLU A 196 -25.05 9.61 15.41
C GLU A 196 -24.60 8.73 16.59
N ALA A 197 -23.48 8.00 16.45
CA ALA A 197 -22.96 7.15 17.54
C ALA A 197 -22.33 7.95 18.70
N GLY A 198 -22.06 9.24 18.50
CA GLY A 198 -21.63 10.17 19.57
C GLY A 198 -22.79 10.92 20.21
N ALA A 199 -23.92 11.05 19.52
CA ALA A 199 -25.10 11.75 20.02
C ALA A 199 -25.99 10.88 20.92
N GLU A 200 -25.89 9.55 20.83
CA GLU A 200 -26.74 8.62 21.60
C GLU A 200 -26.21 8.32 23.01
N CYS A 201 -25.00 8.79 23.36
CA CYS A 201 -24.45 8.66 24.73
C CYS A 201 -24.69 9.87 25.64
N ASP A 202 -25.27 10.96 25.11
CA ASP A 202 -25.58 12.18 25.86
C ASP A 202 -27.11 12.45 25.87
N GLY A 203 -27.86 11.53 26.49
CA GLY A 203 -29.29 11.69 26.77
C GLY A 203 -29.60 11.27 28.22
N PRO A 204 -30.36 12.07 28.99
CA PRO A 204 -30.40 12.07 30.47
C PRO A 204 -30.97 10.81 31.13
#